data_AF-A0A2V8QCW1-F1
#
_entry.id   AF-A0A2V8QCW1-F1
#
_cell.length_a   1.000
_cell.length_b   1.000
_cell.length_c   1.000
_cell.angle_alpha   90.00
_cell.angle_beta   90.00
_cell.angle_gamma   90.00
#
_symmetry.space_group_name_H-M   'P 1'
#
loop_
_entity.id
_entity.type
_entity.pdbx_description
1 polymer ?
#
loop_
_entity_poly.entity_id
_entity_poly.type
_entity_poly.pdbx_seq_one_letter_code
_entity_poly.pdbx_strand_id
1 'polypeptide(L)'
;SDQPAVGQFVIGTSKVIPNVSGVYHRGQPVGVYIQIYNAGIDQTTLRPSVDVEYALMKDGKELGKQTEDWRGMSDSGQRLTLARLIDSRALPVGEYEVVIRIRDRVTGQSLAPSQKFSVVQ
;
A
#
# COMPACT_ATOMS: atom_id res chain seq x y z
N SER A 1 -23.87 17.22 -13.18
CA SER A 1 -23.90 16.28 -12.05
C SER A 1 -22.57 16.42 -11.36
N ASP A 2 -22.54 17.18 -10.26
CA ASP A 2 -21.31 17.52 -9.56
C ASP A 2 -21.01 16.39 -8.56
N GLN A 3 -20.28 15.38 -9.05
CA GLN A 3 -19.82 14.29 -8.22
C GLN A 3 -18.62 14.85 -7.46
N PRO A 4 -18.69 15.05 -6.14
CA PRO A 4 -17.59 15.66 -5.40
C PRO A 4 -16.37 14.79 -5.66
N ALA A 5 -15.31 15.40 -6.18
CA ALA A 5 -14.03 14.74 -6.37
C ALA A 5 -13.64 14.14 -5.02
N VAL A 6 -13.84 12.84 -4.87
CA VAL A 6 -13.38 12.08 -3.71
C VAL A 6 -11.88 12.32 -3.71
N GLY A 7 -11.42 13.19 -2.81
CA GLY A 7 -10.07 13.74 -2.88
C GLY A 7 -9.04 12.62 -2.95
N GLN A 8 -7.89 12.87 -3.58
CA GLN A 8 -6.80 11.90 -3.83
C GLN A 8 -6.33 11.09 -2.60
N PHE A 9 -6.84 11.40 -1.41
CA PHE A 9 -6.49 10.82 -0.12
C PHE A 9 -7.72 10.37 0.70
N VAL A 10 -8.90 10.24 0.11
CA VAL A 10 -10.09 9.72 0.80
C VAL A 10 -10.38 8.29 0.32
N ILE A 11 -10.43 7.35 1.25
CA ILE A 11 -10.76 5.94 0.99
C ILE A 11 -11.98 5.58 1.84
N GLY A 12 -13.15 5.47 1.21
CA GLY A 12 -14.41 5.30 1.95
C GLY A 12 -14.63 6.44 2.93
N THR A 13 -14.64 6.13 4.23
CA THR A 13 -14.75 7.11 5.33
C THR A 13 -13.40 7.56 5.91
N SER A 14 -12.29 6.99 5.44
CA SER A 14 -10.94 7.25 5.93
C SER A 14 -10.26 8.34 5.12
N LYS A 15 -9.44 9.17 5.78
CA LYS A 15 -8.58 10.17 5.16
C LYS A 15 -7.11 9.84 5.39
N VAL A 16 -6.34 9.77 4.32
CA VAL A 16 -4.88 9.63 4.35
C VAL A 16 -4.26 11.00 4.58
N ILE A 17 -3.35 11.08 5.54
CA ILE A 17 -2.55 12.27 5.81
C ILE A 17 -1.10 11.90 5.51
N PRO A 18 -0.53 12.37 4.38
CA PRO A 18 0.84 12.03 4.02
C PRO A 18 1.85 12.55 5.05
N ASN A 19 2.73 11.67 5.54
CA ASN A 19 3.90 12.07 6.30
C ASN A 19 5.09 12.24 5.35
N VAL A 20 5.27 13.46 4.85
CA VAL A 20 6.33 13.79 3.88
C VAL A 20 7.74 13.71 4.47
N SER A 21 7.88 13.76 5.79
CA SER A 21 9.19 13.61 6.45
C SER A 21 9.68 12.17 6.45
N GLY A 22 8.76 11.20 6.35
CA GLY A 22 9.08 9.78 6.51
C GLY A 22 9.58 9.40 7.92
N VAL A 23 9.44 10.28 8.92
CA VAL A 23 9.86 10.03 10.30
C VAL A 23 8.65 9.67 11.16
N TYR A 24 8.75 8.55 11.88
CA TYR A 24 7.68 8.04 12.75
C TYR A 24 8.24 7.79 14.15
N HIS A 25 7.50 8.18 15.18
CA HIS A 25 7.84 7.78 16.55
C HIS A 25 7.49 6.30 16.76
N ARG A 26 8.29 5.58 17.54
CA ARG A 26 8.04 4.18 17.82
C ARG A 26 6.68 4.03 18.52
N GLY A 27 5.84 3.16 17.98
CA GLY A 27 4.45 2.99 18.39
C GLY A 27 3.44 3.83 17.59
N GLN A 28 3.89 4.81 16.81
CA GLN A 28 3.08 5.46 15.79
C GLN A 28 2.90 4.52 14.60
N PRO A 29 1.67 4.21 14.15
CA PRO A 29 1.47 3.34 13.00
C PRO A 29 2.01 4.01 11.73
N VAL A 30 2.74 3.22 10.93
CA VAL A 30 3.24 3.66 9.62
C VAL A 30 2.19 3.33 8.58
N GLY A 31 1.59 4.36 7.99
CA GLY A 31 0.58 4.21 6.95
C GLY A 31 1.21 4.04 5.57
N VAL A 32 0.81 2.99 4.85
CA VAL A 32 1.13 2.79 3.44
C VAL A 32 -0.13 3.05 2.63
N TYR A 33 -0.04 3.93 1.64
CA TYR A 33 -1.12 4.28 0.72
C TYR A 33 -0.66 4.07 -0.72
N ILE A 34 -1.43 3.32 -1.51
CA ILE A 34 -1.06 2.93 -2.87
C ILE A 34 -2.25 3.09 -3.79
N GLN A 35 -1.98 3.55 -5.00
CA GLN A 35 -2.92 3.51 -6.12
C GLN A 35 -2.29 2.71 -7.25
N ILE A 36 -2.94 1.63 -7.65
CA ILE A 36 -2.55 0.78 -8.78
C ILE A 36 -3.48 1.10 -9.94
N TYR A 37 -2.90 1.50 -11.07
CA TYR A 37 -3.64 1.89 -12.26
C TYR A 37 -3.59 0.80 -13.32
N ASN A 38 -4.62 0.73 -14.16
CA ASN A 38 -4.65 -0.13 -15.34
C ASN A 38 -4.43 -1.62 -15.06
N ALA A 39 -4.83 -2.09 -13.87
CA ALA A 39 -4.81 -3.51 -13.54
C ALA A 39 -5.74 -4.28 -14.48
N GLY A 40 -5.26 -5.42 -15.00
CA GLY A 40 -6.06 -6.25 -15.89
C GLY A 40 -7.28 -6.83 -15.18
N ILE A 41 -8.40 -6.87 -15.92
CA ILE A 41 -9.69 -7.39 -15.44
C ILE A 41 -9.79 -8.87 -15.76
N ASP A 42 -10.00 -9.68 -14.73
CA ASP A 42 -10.33 -11.09 -14.89
C ASP A 42 -11.76 -11.23 -15.44
N GLN A 43 -11.93 -11.88 -16.58
CA GLN A 43 -13.21 -11.97 -17.28
C GLN A 43 -14.23 -12.89 -16.58
N THR A 44 -13.79 -13.75 -15.66
CA THR A 44 -14.68 -14.64 -14.90
C THR A 44 -15.29 -13.90 -13.72
N THR A 45 -14.46 -13.13 -13.00
CA THR A 45 -14.88 -12.42 -11.78
C THR A 45 -15.33 -10.97 -12.05
N LEU A 46 -15.01 -10.45 -13.24
CA LEU A 46 -15.19 -9.05 -13.64
C LEU A 46 -14.54 -8.05 -12.67
N ARG A 47 -13.40 -8.42 -12.10
CA ARG A 47 -12.62 -7.62 -11.14
C ARG A 47 -11.14 -7.58 -11.51
N PRO A 48 -10.39 -6.56 -11.09
CA PRO A 48 -8.93 -6.59 -11.17
C PRO A 48 -8.37 -7.84 -10.49
N SER A 49 -7.35 -8.47 -11.07
CA SER A 49 -6.69 -9.65 -10.45
C SER A 49 -5.23 -9.32 -10.17
N VAL A 50 -4.96 -8.81 -8.97
CA VAL A 50 -3.63 -8.34 -8.55
C VAL A 50 -3.25 -8.96 -7.21
N ASP A 51 -2.03 -9.49 -7.13
CA ASP A 51 -1.37 -9.84 -5.89
C ASP A 51 -0.55 -8.67 -5.39
N VAL A 52 -0.70 -8.32 -4.11
CA VAL A 52 0.08 -7.28 -3.45
C VAL A 52 0.66 -7.83 -2.15
N GLU A 53 1.98 -7.78 -2.02
CA GLU A 53 2.71 -8.15 -0.80
C GLU A 53 3.55 -6.95 -0.33
N TYR A 54 3.41 -6.58 0.93
CA TYR A 54 4.24 -5.56 1.57
C TYR A 54 5.39 -6.26 2.27
N ALA A 55 6.61 -6.04 1.84
CA ALA A 55 7.82 -6.53 2.49
C ALA A 55 8.47 -5.38 3.27
N LEU A 56 8.67 -5.59 4.58
CA LEU A 56 9.41 -4.66 5.42
C LEU A 56 10.88 -5.07 5.41
N MET A 57 11.74 -4.13 5.02
CA MET A 57 13.17 -4.33 4.87
C MET A 57 13.94 -3.48 5.89
N LYS A 58 15.08 -3.99 6.34
CA LYS A 58 16.10 -3.26 7.11
C LYS A 58 17.48 -3.70 6.67
N ASP A 59 18.34 -2.76 6.32
CA ASP A 59 19.72 -3.03 5.86
C ASP A 59 19.79 -4.08 4.73
N GLY A 60 18.84 -4.00 3.79
CA GLY A 60 18.71 -4.93 2.65
C GLY A 60 18.14 -6.31 3.01
N LYS A 61 17.78 -6.57 4.27
CA LYS A 61 17.19 -7.83 4.72
C LYS A 61 15.69 -7.69 4.94
N GLU A 62 14.93 -8.70 4.50
CA GLU A 62 13.49 -8.78 4.77
C GLU A 62 13.27 -9.18 6.24
N LEU A 63 12.58 -8.32 6.98
CA LEU A 63 12.19 -8.57 8.37
C LEU A 63 10.85 -9.32 8.46
N GLY A 64 10.01 -9.15 7.45
CA GLY A 64 8.71 -9.78 7.37
C GLY A 64 7.92 -9.27 6.19
N LYS A 65 6.84 -9.98 5.86
CA LYS A 65 5.98 -9.66 4.72
C LYS A 65 4.52 -9.90 5.03
N GLN A 66 3.64 -9.18 4.34
CA GLN A 66 2.20 -9.32 4.52
C GLN A 66 1.44 -9.34 3.20
N THR A 67 0.66 -10.42 3.05
CA THR A 67 -0.53 -10.60 2.21
C THR A 67 -1.51 -9.43 2.16
N GLU A 68 -1.77 -8.71 1.05
CA GLU A 68 -2.98 -7.89 0.97
C GLU A 68 -4.23 -8.75 0.76
N ASP A 69 -5.25 -8.57 1.61
CA ASP A 69 -6.60 -9.09 1.36
C ASP A 69 -7.51 -7.91 0.99
N TRP A 70 -7.56 -7.60 -0.31
CA TRP A 70 -8.22 -6.40 -0.83
C TRP A 70 -9.72 -6.59 -1.13
N ARG A 71 -10.34 -7.65 -0.58
CA ARG A 71 -11.77 -7.98 -0.74
C ARG A 71 -12.68 -6.83 -0.24
N GLY A 72 -12.92 -5.83 -1.08
CA GLY A 72 -13.83 -4.71 -0.79
C GLY A 72 -13.38 -3.30 -1.20
N MET A 73 -12.14 -3.11 -1.69
CA MET A 73 -11.58 -1.78 -1.97
C MET A 73 -11.41 -1.45 -3.46
N SER A 74 -12.30 -1.94 -4.35
CA SER A 74 -12.20 -1.63 -5.79
C SER A 74 -12.81 -0.27 -6.10
N ASP A 75 -11.97 0.66 -6.56
CA ASP A 75 -12.38 1.99 -6.99
C ASP A 75 -12.63 1.94 -8.51
N SER A 76 -13.87 1.63 -8.89
CA SER A 76 -14.37 1.70 -10.28
C SER A 76 -13.39 1.25 -11.38
N GLY A 77 -13.16 -0.06 -11.55
CA GLY A 77 -12.65 -0.71 -12.77
C GLY A 77 -11.29 -0.29 -13.39
N GLN A 78 -10.69 0.83 -12.98
CA GLN A 78 -9.49 1.43 -13.59
C GLN A 78 -8.43 1.78 -12.55
N ARG A 79 -8.79 1.81 -11.25
CA ARG A 79 -7.89 2.08 -10.14
C ARG A 79 -8.18 1.13 -8.97
N LEU A 80 -7.13 0.58 -8.39
CA LEU A 80 -7.20 -0.07 -7.09
C LEU A 80 -6.52 0.82 -6.06
N THR A 81 -7.25 1.24 -5.04
CA THR A 81 -6.73 2.08 -3.96
C THR A 81 -6.59 1.22 -2.70
N LEU A 82 -5.38 1.11 -2.18
CA LEU A 82 -5.05 0.28 -1.02
C LEU A 82 -4.48 1.14 0.09
N ALA A 83 -4.82 0.81 1.34
CA ALA A 83 -4.19 1.39 2.50
C ALA A 83 -3.94 0.33 3.57
N ARG A 84 -2.77 0.41 4.20
CA ARG A 84 -2.37 -0.50 5.27
C ARG A 84 -1.66 0.25 6.38
N LEU A 85 -1.80 -0.25 7.61
CA LEU A 85 -1.00 0.20 8.74
C LEU A 85 0.03 -0.87 9.10
N ILE A 86 1.28 -0.45 9.25
CA ILE A 86 2.36 -1.26 9.81
C ILE A 86 2.52 -0.86 11.28
N ASP A 87 2.50 -1.84 12.17
CA ASP A 87 2.74 -1.63 13.60
C ASP A 87 4.22 -1.42 13.87
N SER A 88 4.59 -0.23 14.32
CA SER A 88 5.99 0.13 14.61
C SER A 88 6.43 -0.18 16.04
N ARG A 89 5.55 -0.67 16.93
CA ARG A 89 5.88 -0.90 18.36
C ARG A 89 7.06 -1.87 18.54
N ALA A 90 7.11 -2.89 17.70
CA ALA A 90 8.14 -3.93 17.70
C ALA A 90 9.37 -3.57 16.84
N LEU A 91 9.35 -2.43 16.14
CA LEU A 91 10.48 -1.99 15.32
C LEU A 91 11.47 -1.22 16.19
N PRO A 92 12.75 -1.66 16.26
CA PRO A 92 13.81 -0.84 16.81
C PRO A 92 13.94 0.51 16.10
N VAL A 93 14.59 1.47 16.75
CA VAL A 93 14.95 2.74 16.12
C VAL A 93 15.86 2.51 14.91
N GLY A 94 15.68 3.29 13.86
CA GLY A 94 16.54 3.30 12.68
C GLY A 94 15.78 3.38 11.37
N GLU A 95 16.49 3.17 10.27
CA GLU A 95 15.93 3.21 8.92
C GLU A 95 15.31 1.86 8.54
N TYR A 96 14.24 1.96 7.75
CA TYR A 96 13.46 0.87 7.18
C TYR A 96 13.06 1.22 5.75
N GLU A 97 12.71 0.20 4.99
CA GLU A 97 12.15 0.35 3.65
C GLU A 97 10.93 -0.56 3.52
N VAL A 98 9.84 -0.02 2.99
CA VAL A 98 8.69 -0.83 2.55
C VAL A 98 8.86 -1.07 1.06
N VAL A 99 8.94 -2.33 0.65
CA VAL A 99 8.88 -2.76 -0.75
C VAL A 99 7.49 -3.33 -1.01
N ILE A 100 6.80 -2.82 -2.01
CA ILE A 100 5.47 -3.26 -2.38
C ILE A 100 5.60 -4.13 -3.63
N ARG A 101 5.48 -5.44 -3.47
CA ARG A 101 5.55 -6.40 -4.59
C ARG A 101 4.15 -6.55 -5.19
N ILE A 102 3.98 -6.11 -6.43
CA ILE A 102 2.72 -6.12 -7.15
C ILE A 102 2.85 -7.08 -8.33
N ARG A 103 1.89 -7.99 -8.48
CA ARG A 103 1.78 -8.86 -9.66
C ARG A 103 0.37 -8.83 -10.21
N ASP A 104 0.22 -8.41 -11.45
CA ASP A 104 -1.02 -8.52 -12.20
C ASP A 104 -1.14 -9.93 -12.78
N ARG A 105 -2.17 -10.67 -12.40
CA ARG A 105 -2.40 -12.06 -12.82
C ARG A 105 -3.01 -12.16 -14.22
N VAL A 106 -3.57 -11.08 -14.76
CA VAL A 106 -4.18 -11.04 -16.09
C VAL A 106 -3.13 -10.69 -17.14
N THR A 107 -2.33 -9.64 -16.88
CA THR A 107 -1.30 -9.18 -17.82
C THR A 107 0.06 -9.85 -17.61
N GLY A 108 0.28 -10.47 -16.44
CA GLY A 108 1.57 -11.04 -16.03
C GLY A 108 2.60 -10.00 -15.59
N GLN A 109 2.29 -8.70 -15.63
CA GLN A 109 3.20 -7.63 -15.25
C GLN A 109 3.52 -7.68 -13.75
N SER A 110 4.74 -7.29 -13.38
CA SER A 110 5.16 -7.19 -11.98
C SER A 110 5.88 -5.88 -11.73
N LEU A 111 5.60 -5.25 -10.60
CA LEU A 111 6.21 -4.00 -10.12
C LEU A 111 6.68 -4.16 -8.69
N ALA A 112 7.72 -3.43 -8.30
CA ALA A 112 8.25 -3.44 -6.93
C ALA A 112 8.66 -2.04 -6.45
N PRO A 113 7.75 -1.04 -6.44
CA PRO A 113 8.08 0.27 -5.87
C PRO A 113 8.42 0.14 -4.39
N SER A 114 9.30 1.03 -3.92
CA SER A 114 9.72 1.06 -2.53
C SER A 114 9.83 2.49 -1.98
N GLN A 115 9.74 2.61 -0.67
CA GLN A 115 9.90 3.87 0.04
C GLN A 115 10.58 3.65 1.39
N LYS A 116 11.55 4.51 1.70
CA LYS A 116 12.24 4.51 3.00
C LYS A 116 11.51 5.35 4.04
N PHE A 117 11.60 4.93 5.30
CA PHE A 117 11.13 5.67 6.46
C PHE A 117 12.03 5.39 7.68
N SER A 118 11.97 6.26 8.67
CA SER A 118 12.75 6.15 9.90
C SER A 118 11.83 6.01 11.11
N VAL A 119 12.16 5.09 12.01
CA VAL A 119 11.56 4.99 13.34
C VAL A 119 12.48 5.67 14.33
N VAL A 120 11.96 6.66 15.06
CA VAL A 120 12.63 7.37 16.15
C VAL A 120 11.97 7.04 17.48
N GLN A 121 12.58 7.46 18.59
CA GLN A 121 12.06 7.18 19.93
C GLN A 121 10.76 7.92 20.23
#